data_AF-A0A8X7TVI4-F1
#
_entry.id   AF-A0A8X7TVI4-F1
#
_cell.length_a   1.000
_cell.length_b   1.000
_cell.length_c   1.000
_cell.angle_alpha   90.00
_cell.angle_beta   90.00
_cell.angle_gamma   90.00
#
_symmetry.space_group_name_H-M   'P 1'
#
loop_
_entity.id
_entity.type
_entity.pdbx_description
1 polymer ?
#
loop_
_entity_poly.entity_id
_entity_poly.type
_entity_poly.pdbx_seq_one_letter_code
_entity_poly.pdbx_strand_id
1 'polypeptide(L)'
;MCPHVANNGLGQPLHRGGGDSETWFATHQFIAEMIFHARVKNHPCRTWEPNNADIFYVPFYGGLYASSVFREYNLTKRDELAVRLVDYMMVNDGGGEATVEIIYWHLGEQLGISCDLVTKQALTLVQTY
;
A
#
# COMPACT_ATOMS: atom_id res chain seq x y z
N MET A 1 0.50 -2.07 -17.98
CA MET A 1 0.45 -2.36 -16.54
C MET A 1 0.54 -3.83 -16.17
N CYS A 2 -0.10 -4.74 -16.91
CA CYS A 2 -0.19 -6.17 -16.54
C CYS A 2 1.13 -6.89 -16.16
N PRO A 3 2.31 -6.66 -16.77
CA PRO A 3 3.53 -7.34 -16.30
C PRO A 3 4.02 -6.86 -14.92
N HIS A 4 3.64 -5.65 -14.50
CA HIS A 4 4.14 -5.00 -13.29
C HIS A 4 3.31 -5.29 -12.04
N VAL A 5 2.11 -5.84 -12.19
CA VAL A 5 1.29 -6.25 -11.04
C VAL A 5 1.66 -7.64 -10.51
N ALA A 6 2.49 -8.38 -11.23
CA ALA A 6 3.00 -9.68 -10.78
C ALA A 6 3.80 -9.54 -9.48
N ASN A 7 3.91 -10.64 -8.73
CA ASN A 7 4.68 -10.70 -7.48
C ASN A 7 4.30 -9.58 -6.50
N ASN A 8 2.99 -9.35 -6.33
CA ASN A 8 2.45 -8.31 -5.45
C ASN A 8 2.98 -6.89 -5.77
N GLY A 9 3.23 -6.62 -7.05
CA GLY A 9 3.66 -5.31 -7.53
C GLY A 9 5.16 -5.17 -7.77
N LEU A 10 5.94 -6.19 -7.44
CA LEU A 10 7.37 -6.20 -7.80
C LEU A 10 7.55 -6.33 -9.33
N GLY A 11 6.60 -6.93 -10.05
CA GLY A 11 6.70 -7.20 -11.47
C GLY A 11 7.40 -8.53 -11.77
N GLN A 12 7.83 -8.75 -13.01
CA GLN A 12 8.52 -9.99 -13.39
C GLN A 12 9.97 -10.01 -12.88
N PRO A 13 10.53 -11.17 -12.48
CA PRO A 13 11.95 -11.29 -12.18
C PRO A 13 12.82 -10.92 -13.38
N LEU A 14 13.93 -10.21 -13.15
CA LEU A 14 14.81 -9.75 -14.23
C LEU A 14 15.76 -10.85 -14.76
N HIS A 15 16.04 -11.90 -13.99
CA HIS A 15 16.83 -13.05 -14.40
C HIS A 15 16.01 -14.34 -14.38
N ARG A 16 16.16 -15.17 -15.42
CA ARG A 16 15.43 -16.44 -15.60
C ARG A 16 16.34 -17.67 -15.66
N GLY A 17 17.60 -17.57 -15.24
CA GLY A 17 18.58 -18.66 -15.37
C GLY A 17 19.67 -18.66 -14.29
N GLY A 18 19.71 -19.76 -13.52
CA GLY A 18 20.85 -20.37 -12.83
C GLY A 18 21.85 -19.48 -12.10
N GLY A 19 21.65 -19.30 -10.79
CA GLY A 19 22.62 -18.77 -9.83
C GLY A 19 22.05 -17.59 -9.05
N ASP A 20 21.75 -17.80 -7.75
CA ASP A 20 21.40 -16.88 -6.64
C ASP A 20 21.00 -15.42 -6.99
N SER A 21 20.17 -15.22 -8.01
CA SER A 21 19.77 -13.92 -8.57
C SER A 21 18.24 -13.75 -8.58
N GLU A 22 17.57 -14.32 -7.57
CA GLU A 22 16.13 -14.10 -7.32
C GLU A 22 15.82 -12.70 -6.74
N THR A 23 16.76 -11.76 -6.72
CA THR A 23 16.66 -10.56 -5.86
C THR A 23 16.12 -9.31 -6.55
N TRP A 24 15.97 -9.29 -7.89
CA TRP A 24 15.56 -8.09 -8.63
C TRP A 24 14.37 -8.32 -9.54
N PHE A 25 13.42 -7.38 -9.48
CA PHE A 25 12.19 -7.40 -10.26
C PHE A 25 12.03 -6.14 -11.11
N ALA A 26 11.31 -6.26 -12.21
CA ALA A 26 10.96 -5.17 -13.12
C ALA A 26 9.82 -4.30 -12.56
N THR A 27 10.07 -3.66 -11.42
CA THR A 27 9.11 -2.81 -10.71
C THR A 27 8.77 -1.55 -11.50
N HIS A 28 7.49 -1.19 -11.54
CA HIS A 28 7.04 0.05 -12.19
C HIS A 28 6.86 1.18 -11.18
N GLN A 29 7.23 2.41 -11.56
CA GLN A 29 7.13 3.62 -10.72
C GLN A 29 5.73 3.96 -10.16
N PHE A 30 4.68 3.28 -10.63
CA PHE A 30 3.27 3.56 -10.29
C PHE A 30 2.61 2.42 -9.49
N ILE A 31 3.42 1.53 -8.92
CA ILE A 31 2.96 0.30 -8.26
C ILE A 31 3.38 0.23 -6.79
N ALA A 32 4.06 1.27 -6.27
CA ALA A 32 4.56 1.29 -4.89
C ALA A 32 3.45 0.95 -3.88
N GLU A 33 2.25 1.51 -4.04
CA GLU A 33 1.12 1.31 -3.15
C GLU A 33 0.64 -0.15 -3.11
N MET A 34 0.82 -0.91 -4.19
CA MET A 34 0.49 -2.34 -4.22
C MET A 34 1.51 -3.19 -3.46
N ILE A 35 2.78 -2.80 -3.53
CA ILE A 35 3.84 -3.41 -2.71
C ILE A 35 3.57 -3.13 -1.23
N PHE A 36 3.23 -1.88 -0.88
CA PHE A 36 2.87 -1.51 0.50
C PHE A 36 1.63 -2.26 0.97
N HIS A 37 0.57 -2.30 0.17
CA HIS A 37 -0.64 -3.06 0.50
C HIS A 37 -0.30 -4.52 0.83
N ALA A 38 0.46 -5.20 -0.02
CA ALA A 38 0.81 -6.60 0.20
C ALA A 38 1.64 -6.81 1.48
N ARG A 39 2.54 -5.88 1.80
CA ARG A 39 3.31 -5.91 3.06
C ARG A 39 2.42 -5.70 4.27
N VAL A 40 1.54 -4.71 4.24
CA VAL A 40 0.62 -4.40 5.33
C VAL A 40 -0.34 -5.57 5.57
N LYS A 41 -0.88 -6.15 4.49
CA LYS A 41 -1.78 -7.32 4.54
C LYS A 41 -1.13 -8.55 5.15
N ASN A 42 0.16 -8.77 4.91
CA ASN A 42 0.89 -9.94 5.42
C ASN A 42 1.70 -9.64 6.68
N HIS A 43 1.54 -8.47 7.29
CA HIS A 43 2.36 -8.10 8.44
C HIS A 43 1.95 -8.90 9.70
N PRO A 44 2.91 -9.39 10.51
CA PRO A 44 2.62 -10.17 11.71
C PRO A 44 1.73 -9.45 12.73
N CYS A 45 1.89 -8.12 12.86
CA CYS A 45 1.16 -7.31 13.85
C CYS A 45 -0.20 -6.79 13.29
N ARG A 46 -0.68 -7.31 12.16
CA ARG A 46 -2.04 -7.06 11.66
C ARG A 46 -3.06 -7.72 12.58
N THR A 47 -4.06 -6.96 13.01
CA THR A 47 -5.19 -7.46 13.79
C THR A 47 -6.45 -7.54 12.92
N TRP A 48 -7.38 -8.42 13.29
CA TRP A 48 -8.74 -8.46 12.73
C TRP A 48 -9.76 -7.75 13.61
N GLU A 49 -9.37 -7.41 14.85
CA GLU A 49 -10.18 -6.71 15.83
C GLU A 49 -9.89 -5.20 15.73
N PRO A 50 -10.81 -4.38 15.19
CA PRO A 50 -10.57 -2.95 14.97
C PRO A 50 -10.30 -2.17 16.26
N ASN A 51 -10.93 -2.58 17.37
CA ASN A 51 -10.78 -1.93 18.67
C ASN A 51 -9.39 -2.12 19.29
N ASN A 52 -8.64 -3.12 18.83
CA ASN A 52 -7.27 -3.37 19.27
C ASN A 52 -6.25 -2.73 18.32
N ALA A 53 -6.69 -1.96 17.34
CA ALA A 53 -5.82 -1.34 16.35
C ALA A 53 -5.39 0.06 16.79
N ASP A 54 -4.10 0.32 16.71
CA ASP A 54 -3.49 1.62 16.93
C ASP A 54 -3.38 2.42 15.63
N ILE A 55 -3.28 1.72 14.49
CA ILE A 55 -3.21 2.34 13.16
C ILE A 55 -4.09 1.56 12.18
N PHE A 56 -4.64 2.30 11.22
CA PHE A 56 -5.47 1.81 10.13
C PHE A 56 -4.81 2.15 8.80
N TYR A 57 -4.75 1.18 7.88
CA TYR A 57 -4.29 1.39 6.51
C TYR A 57 -5.47 1.32 5.55
N VAL A 58 -5.60 2.36 4.73
CA VAL A 58 -6.59 2.45 3.66
C VAL A 58 -5.88 2.26 2.31
N PRO A 59 -6.13 1.16 1.58
CA PRO A 59 -5.56 0.96 0.26
C PRO A 59 -5.96 2.06 -0.71
N PHE A 60 -4.99 2.86 -1.15
CA PHE A 60 -5.19 3.88 -2.19
C PHE A 60 -4.16 3.69 -3.30
N TYR A 61 -4.62 3.22 -4.47
CA TYR A 61 -3.76 2.94 -5.62
C TYR A 61 -3.64 4.16 -6.56
N GLY A 62 -3.23 5.29 -5.99
CA GLY A 62 -3.14 6.58 -6.69
C GLY A 62 -2.22 6.53 -7.90
N GLY A 63 -1.01 5.96 -7.75
CA GLY A 63 -0.07 5.78 -8.86
C GLY A 63 -0.65 4.95 -10.01
N LEU A 64 -1.32 3.83 -9.69
CA LEU A 64 -1.94 2.99 -10.72
C LEU A 64 -3.04 3.74 -11.48
N TYR A 65 -3.87 4.50 -10.77
CA TYR A 65 -4.87 5.35 -11.41
C TYR A 65 -4.23 6.43 -12.27
N ALA A 66 -3.27 7.17 -11.72
CA ALA A 66 -2.52 8.21 -12.42
C ALA A 66 -1.93 7.67 -13.74
N SER A 67 -1.43 6.43 -13.74
CA SER A 67 -0.91 5.79 -14.95
C SER A 67 -1.94 5.55 -16.06
N SER A 68 -3.22 5.44 -15.71
CA SER A 68 -4.32 5.28 -16.68
C SER A 68 -4.78 6.62 -17.26
N VAL A 69 -4.59 7.71 -16.51
CA VAL A 69 -5.03 9.07 -16.87
C VAL A 69 -3.87 10.05 -17.08
N PHE A 70 -2.61 9.59 -17.16
CA PHE A 70 -1.45 10.49 -17.16
C PHE A 70 -1.38 11.44 -18.37
N ARG A 71 -2.04 11.08 -19.48
CA ARG A 71 -2.16 11.89 -20.69
C ARG A 71 -3.43 12.74 -20.74
N GLU A 72 -4.28 12.66 -19.73
CA GLU A 72 -5.52 13.43 -19.68
C GLU A 72 -5.18 14.90 -19.42
N TYR A 73 -5.75 15.79 -20.24
CA TYR A 73 -5.55 17.23 -20.10
C TYR A 73 -6.51 17.83 -19.07
N ASN A 74 -7.66 17.19 -18.86
CA ASN A 74 -8.61 17.60 -17.85
C ASN A 74 -8.11 17.23 -16.45
N LEU A 75 -7.63 18.23 -15.69
CA LEU A 75 -7.14 18.04 -14.33
C LEU A 75 -8.22 17.47 -13.39
N THR A 76 -9.48 17.84 -13.59
CA THR A 76 -10.59 17.30 -12.79
C THR A 76 -10.69 15.78 -12.91
N LYS A 77 -10.50 15.24 -14.12
CA LYS A 77 -10.47 13.77 -14.33
C LYS A 77 -9.21 13.13 -13.74
N ARG A 78 -8.07 13.82 -13.79
CA ARG A 78 -6.83 13.34 -13.18
C ARG A 78 -6.92 13.25 -11.66
N ASP A 79 -7.65 14.17 -11.04
CA ASP A 79 -7.77 14.26 -9.58
C ASP A 79 -9.00 13.51 -9.04
N GLU A 80 -9.88 13.02 -9.92
CA GLU A 80 -11.17 12.39 -9.57
C GLU A 80 -11.03 11.31 -8.50
N LEU A 81 -10.06 10.39 -8.63
CA LEU A 81 -9.90 9.31 -7.65
C LEU A 81 -9.53 9.85 -6.25
N ALA A 82 -8.67 10.86 -6.18
CA ALA A 82 -8.25 11.45 -4.91
C ALA A 82 -9.41 12.21 -4.25
N VAL A 83 -10.17 12.99 -5.04
CA VAL A 83 -11.37 13.70 -4.56
C VAL A 83 -12.39 12.72 -4.02
N ARG A 84 -12.70 11.64 -4.75
CA ARG A 84 -13.64 10.61 -4.28
C ARG A 84 -13.19 9.95 -2.98
N LEU A 85 -11.89 9.76 -2.76
CA LEU A 85 -11.39 9.22 -1.50
C LEU A 85 -11.65 10.18 -0.35
N VAL A 86 -11.36 11.47 -0.54
CA VAL A 86 -11.61 12.50 0.48
C VAL A 86 -13.09 12.57 0.79
N ASP A 87 -13.95 12.66 -0.23
CA ASP A 87 -15.41 12.69 -0.05
C ASP A 87 -15.90 11.45 0.71
N TYR A 88 -15.34 10.28 0.40
CA TYR A 88 -15.66 9.04 1.11
C TYR A 88 -15.26 9.10 2.59
N MET A 89 -14.06 9.59 2.91
CA MET A 89 -13.59 9.71 4.29
C MET A 89 -14.44 10.70 5.08
N MET A 90 -14.75 11.85 4.50
CA MET A 90 -15.53 12.91 5.17
C MET A 90 -16.99 12.50 5.42
N VAL A 91 -17.59 11.69 4.53
CA VAL A 91 -18.95 11.17 4.70
C VAL A 91 -19.02 10.04 5.73
N ASN A 92 -17.95 9.23 5.86
CA ASN A 92 -17.92 8.03 6.70
C ASN A 92 -17.14 8.19 8.01
N ASP A 93 -16.77 9.41 8.40
CA ASP A 93 -16.10 9.76 9.67
C ASP A 93 -16.89 9.38 10.95
N GLY A 94 -18.06 8.75 10.80
CA GLY A 94 -18.96 8.28 11.86
C GLY A 94 -19.04 6.76 12.06
N GLY A 95 -18.00 5.99 11.75
CA GLY A 95 -17.95 4.56 12.10
C GLY A 95 -18.88 3.65 11.28
N GLY A 96 -19.22 4.06 10.07
CA GLY A 96 -19.92 3.21 9.10
C GLY A 96 -18.95 2.20 8.51
N GLU A 97 -19.28 0.92 8.63
CA GLU A 97 -18.58 -0.24 8.07
C GLU A 97 -18.18 0.02 6.62
N ALA A 98 -16.90 0.38 6.41
CA ALA A 98 -16.41 0.72 5.11
C ALA A 98 -16.31 -0.56 4.26
N THR A 99 -16.92 -0.56 3.07
CA THR A 99 -16.65 -1.55 2.01
C THR A 99 -15.21 -1.47 1.48
N VAL A 100 -14.38 -0.60 2.07
CA VAL A 100 -12.95 -0.47 1.82
C VAL A 100 -12.25 -1.46 2.75
N GLU A 101 -11.35 -2.29 2.21
CA GLU A 101 -10.53 -3.21 3.02
C GLU A 101 -9.58 -2.37 3.90
N ILE A 102 -10.05 -1.97 5.09
CA ILE A 102 -9.24 -1.30 6.11
C ILE A 102 -8.39 -2.37 6.77
N ILE A 103 -7.07 -2.19 6.75
CA ILE A 103 -6.15 -3.10 7.40
C ILE A 103 -5.75 -2.51 8.75
N TYR A 104 -6.04 -3.24 9.80
CA TYR A 104 -5.86 -2.83 11.19
C TYR A 104 -4.53 -3.34 11.75
N TRP A 105 -3.85 -2.54 12.56
CA TRP A 105 -2.56 -2.89 13.17
C TRP A 105 -2.52 -2.59 14.65
N HIS A 106 -1.96 -3.51 15.42
CA HIS A 106 -1.67 -3.30 16.84
C HIS A 106 -0.17 -2.99 17.02
N LEU A 107 0.15 -1.86 17.64
CA LEU A 107 1.46 -1.46 18.15
C LEU A 107 1.52 -1.82 19.63
N GLY A 108 1.56 -3.13 19.90
CA GLY A 108 1.66 -3.63 21.28
C GLY A 108 3.06 -3.49 21.84
N GLU A 109 3.29 -2.49 22.69
CA GLU A 109 4.40 -2.47 23.64
C GLU A 109 3.96 -3.18 24.93
N GLN A 110 3.97 -4.51 24.96
CA GLN A 110 3.91 -5.27 26.21
C GLN A 110 4.34 -6.73 26.00
N LEU A 111 5.43 -7.11 26.67
CA LEU A 111 5.97 -8.47 26.80
C LEU A 111 6.73 -9.05 25.59
N GLY A 112 7.80 -8.38 25.17
CA GLY A 112 9.03 -9.10 24.79
C GLY A 112 9.12 -9.74 23.39
N ILE A 113 8.30 -9.35 22.42
CA ILE A 113 8.51 -9.68 21.00
C ILE A 113 8.38 -8.38 20.18
N SER A 114 9.48 -7.95 19.55
CA SER A 114 9.63 -6.62 18.94
C SER A 114 8.85 -6.47 17.62
N CYS A 115 7.79 -5.65 17.62
CA CYS A 115 7.20 -5.04 16.41
C CYS A 115 7.83 -3.64 16.10
N ASP A 116 8.90 -3.24 16.80
CA ASP A 116 9.38 -1.84 16.88
C ASP A 116 10.25 -1.33 15.71
N LEU A 117 10.67 -2.17 14.77
CA LEU A 117 11.63 -1.75 13.74
C LEU A 117 11.02 -1.41 12.36
N VAL A 118 9.79 -1.86 12.07
CA VAL A 118 9.28 -1.88 10.68
C VAL A 118 8.61 -0.56 10.25
N THR A 119 7.95 0.15 11.15
CA THR A 119 7.33 1.46 10.84
C THR A 119 8.37 2.53 10.54
N LYS A 120 9.50 2.53 11.26
CA LYS A 120 10.62 3.45 10.97
C LYS A 120 11.22 3.20 9.57
N GLN A 121 11.34 1.95 9.13
CA GLN A 121 11.89 1.65 7.79
C GLN A 121 10.96 2.02 6.64
N ALA A 122 9.63 1.87 6.80
CA ALA A 122 8.66 2.27 5.78
C ALA A 122 8.60 3.80 5.60
N LEU A 123 8.69 4.58 6.68
CA LEU A 123 8.79 6.04 6.64
C LEU A 123 10.14 6.53 6.08
N THR A 124 11.24 5.84 6.40
CA THR A 124 12.59 6.22 5.91
C THR A 124 12.71 6.09 4.39
N LEU A 125 12.06 5.08 3.78
CA LEU A 125 12.06 4.87 2.33
C LEU A 125 11.26 5.92 1.53
N VAL A 126 10.30 6.59 2.18
CA VAL A 126 9.51 7.67 1.56
C VAL A 126 10.23 9.03 1.70
N GLN A 127 11.17 9.17 2.64
CA GLN A 127 11.91 10.41 2.87
C GLN A 127 13.25 10.52 2.11
N THR A 128 13.62 9.53 1.29
CA THR A 128 14.90 9.54 0.54
C THR A 128 14.81 9.64 -0.98
N TYR A 129 13.69 10.13 -1.53
CA TYR A 129 13.58 10.53 -2.95
C TYR A 129 12.90 11.89 -3.10
#